data_AF-A0A954Z0W8-F1
#
_entry.id   AF-A0A954Z0W8-F1
#
_cell.length_a   1.000
_cell.length_b   1.000
_cell.length_c   1.000
_cell.angle_alpha   90.00
_cell.angle_beta   90.00
_cell.angle_gamma   90.00
#
_symmetry.space_group_name_H-M   'P 1'
#
loop_
_entity.id
_entity.type
_entity.pdbx_description
1 polymer ?
#
loop_
_entity_poly.entity_id
_entity_poly.type
_entity_poly.pdbx_seq_one_letter_code
_entity_poly.pdbx_strand_id
1 'polypeptide(L)'
;KLGDWLYGCDDCQQVCPFNHWDRPTTEPRFAPDNVDAVFPVLSEILTADDATLRKAHKRRATSRAKPDMWRRNARAIAGSGDIDT
;
A
#
# COMPACT_ATOMS: atom_id res chain seq x y z
N LYS A 1 -12.93 6.34 5.59
CA LYS A 1 -12.97 4.86 5.60
C LYS A 1 -11.61 4.35 5.13
N LEU A 2 -11.28 3.07 5.30
CA LEU A 2 -10.02 2.54 4.75
C LEU A 2 -10.07 2.47 3.22
N GLY A 3 -11.22 2.11 2.63
CA GLY A 3 -11.30 1.81 1.20
C GLY A 3 -10.32 0.68 0.85
N ASP A 4 -9.72 0.76 -0.33
CA ASP A 4 -8.68 -0.20 -0.78
C ASP A 4 -7.26 0.20 -0.35
N TRP A 5 -7.14 1.23 0.50
CA TRP A 5 -5.84 1.72 0.96
C TRP A 5 -5.22 0.78 2.00
N LEU A 6 -4.30 -0.08 1.57
CA LEU A 6 -3.61 -0.99 2.49
C LEU A 6 -2.64 -0.23 3.44
N TYR A 7 -2.01 0.86 2.96
CA TYR A 7 -1.11 1.72 3.73
C TYR A 7 -1.24 3.18 3.28
N GLY A 8 -1.37 4.11 4.23
CA GLY A 8 -1.56 5.54 3.92
C GLY A 8 -2.95 5.84 3.37
N CYS A 9 -3.14 7.05 2.85
CA CYS A 9 -4.33 7.50 2.14
C CYS A 9 -3.97 8.82 1.43
N ASP A 10 -4.35 8.95 0.15
CA ASP A 10 -4.09 10.15 -0.64
C ASP A 10 -5.37 10.93 -1.00
N ASP A 11 -6.54 10.54 -0.49
CA ASP A 11 -7.83 11.16 -0.83
C ASP A 11 -7.81 12.70 -0.64
N CYS A 12 -7.19 13.19 0.44
CA CYS A 12 -7.08 14.63 0.68
C CYS A 12 -6.16 15.35 -0.33
N GLN A 13 -5.16 14.64 -0.86
CA GLN A 13 -4.28 15.15 -1.91
C GLN A 13 -4.98 15.12 -3.27
N GLN A 14 -5.78 14.09 -3.55
CA GLN A 14 -6.53 13.94 -4.81
C GLN A 14 -7.59 15.03 -5.00
N VAL A 15 -8.24 15.47 -3.91
CA VAL A 15 -9.25 16.55 -3.97
C VAL A 15 -8.65 17.95 -3.84
N CYS A 16 -7.33 18.06 -3.64
CA CYS A 16 -6.68 19.34 -3.39
C CYS A 16 -6.61 20.18 -4.67
N PRO A 17 -7.16 21.41 -4.72
CA PRO A 17 -7.14 22.24 -5.92
C PRO A 17 -5.73 22.67 -6.33
N PHE A 18 -4.78 22.69 -5.38
CA PHE A 18 -3.38 23.01 -5.67
C PHE A 18 -2.62 21.85 -6.33
N ASN A 19 -3.05 20.60 -6.11
CA ASN A 19 -2.43 19.41 -6.70
C ASN A 19 -2.99 19.08 -8.09
N HIS A 20 -4.05 19.75 -8.54
CA HIS A 20 -4.68 19.48 -9.84
C HIS A 20 -3.71 19.64 -11.04
N TRP A 21 -2.64 20.42 -10.87
CA TRP A 21 -1.62 20.65 -11.89
C TRP A 21 -0.26 20.05 -11.53
N ASP A 22 -0.22 19.12 -10.56
CA ASP A 22 1.00 18.40 -10.27
C ASP A 22 1.46 17.57 -11.48
N ARG A 23 2.77 17.29 -11.52
CA ARG A 23 3.37 16.45 -12.56
C ARG A 23 4.14 15.35 -11.88
N PRO A 24 3.99 14.08 -12.31
CA PRO A 24 4.82 13.00 -11.81
C PRO A 24 6.30 13.34 -11.95
N THR A 25 7.08 13.02 -10.91
CA THR A 25 8.52 13.21 -10.94
C THR A 25 9.19 12.29 -11.95
N THR A 26 10.24 12.76 -12.59
CA THR A 26 11.10 11.96 -13.47
C THR A 26 12.35 11.43 -12.77
N GLU A 27 12.49 11.65 -11.46
CA GLU A 27 13.62 11.16 -10.66
C GLU A 27 13.54 9.64 -10.48
N PRO A 28 14.46 8.84 -11.05
CA PRO A 28 14.36 7.38 -11.06
C PRO A 28 14.36 6.73 -9.68
N ARG A 29 14.97 7.38 -8.67
CA ARG A 29 15.00 6.85 -7.29
C ARG A 29 13.62 6.75 -6.63
N PHE A 30 12.60 7.44 -7.18
CA PHE A 30 11.22 7.36 -6.70
C PHE A 30 10.35 6.37 -7.46
N ALA A 31 10.87 5.74 -8.52
CA ALA A 31 10.16 4.68 -9.19
C ALA A 31 10.00 3.47 -8.24
N PRO A 32 8.83 2.81 -8.23
CA PRO A 32 8.65 1.58 -7.46
C PRO A 32 9.55 0.48 -8.03
N ASP A 33 10.07 -0.40 -7.16
CA ASP A 33 10.95 -1.49 -7.60
C ASP A 33 10.20 -2.52 -8.47
N ASN A 34 8.92 -2.74 -8.21
CA ASN A 34 8.02 -3.62 -8.96
C ASN A 34 6.55 -3.25 -8.71
N VAL A 35 5.62 -3.88 -9.45
CA VAL A 35 4.18 -3.63 -9.33
C VAL A 35 3.64 -4.08 -7.96
N ASP A 36 4.11 -5.21 -7.43
CA ASP A 36 3.67 -5.75 -6.13
C ASP A 36 4.01 -4.82 -4.95
N ALA A 37 5.02 -3.95 -5.10
CA ALA A 37 5.35 -2.94 -4.11
C ALA A 37 4.31 -1.81 -4.03
N VAL A 38 3.50 -1.63 -5.08
CA VAL A 38 2.43 -0.63 -5.17
C VAL A 38 1.06 -1.30 -4.95
N PHE A 39 0.83 -2.43 -5.61
CA PHE A 39 -0.41 -3.21 -5.60
C PHE A 39 -0.14 -4.64 -5.10
N PRO A 40 0.04 -4.83 -3.79
CA PRO A 40 0.30 -6.15 -3.23
C PRO A 40 -0.95 -7.04 -3.26
N VAL A 41 -0.75 -8.33 -3.51
CA VAL A 41 -1.82 -9.33 -3.46
C VAL A 41 -2.28 -9.53 -2.01
N LEU A 42 -3.56 -9.24 -1.73
CA LEU A 42 -4.09 -9.29 -0.35
C LEU A 42 -3.96 -10.68 0.29
N SER A 43 -4.16 -11.75 -0.48
CA SER A 43 -4.04 -13.13 0.02
C SER A 43 -2.63 -13.46 0.48
N GLU A 44 -1.60 -12.92 -0.18
CA GLU A 44 -0.20 -13.07 0.23
C GLU A 44 0.08 -12.31 1.52
N ILE A 45 -0.45 -11.09 1.66
CA ILE A 45 -0.33 -10.32 2.91
C ILE A 45 -0.98 -11.05 4.09
N LEU A 46 -2.12 -11.70 3.84
CA LEU A 46 -2.86 -12.45 4.86
C LEU A 46 -2.18 -13.75 5.27
N THR A 47 -1.46 -14.42 4.37
CA THR A 47 -0.93 -15.78 4.58
C THR A 47 0.58 -15.86 4.80
N ALA A 48 1.37 -14.91 4.31
CA ALA A 48 2.83 -14.89 4.47
C ALA A 48 3.24 -14.91 5.95
N ASP A 49 4.41 -15.41 6.30
CA ASP A 49 4.93 -15.28 7.67
C ASP A 49 5.50 -13.87 7.95
N ASP A 50 5.76 -13.58 9.22
CA ASP A 50 6.26 -12.26 9.64
C ASP A 50 7.64 -11.92 9.06
N ALA A 51 8.50 -12.91 8.86
CA ALA A 51 9.83 -12.70 8.29
C ALA A 51 9.73 -12.29 6.81
N THR A 52 8.82 -12.92 6.08
CA THR A 52 8.51 -12.66 4.68
C THR A 52 7.92 -11.26 4.52
N LEU A 53 6.92 -10.89 5.32
CA LEU A 53 6.34 -9.54 5.31
C LEU A 53 7.39 -8.45 5.62
N ARG A 54 8.23 -8.68 6.63
CA ARG A 54 9.31 -7.74 6.97
C ARG A 54 10.33 -7.61 5.85
N LYS A 55 10.66 -8.70 5.16
CA LYS A 55 11.58 -8.72 4.02
C LYS A 55 10.99 -7.97 2.83
N ALA A 56 9.72 -8.20 2.49
CA ALA A 56 9.02 -7.58 1.36
C ALA A 56 8.98 -6.04 1.46
N HIS A 57 8.78 -5.51 2.67
CA HIS A 57 8.71 -4.06 2.90
C HIS A 57 10.04 -3.43 3.37
N LYS A 58 11.14 -4.20 3.41
CA LYS A 58 12.45 -3.71 3.89
C LYS A 58 12.96 -2.55 3.02
N ARG A 59 13.54 -1.52 3.66
CA ARG A 59 14.06 -0.29 3.02
C ARG A 59 13.01 0.57 2.29
N ARG A 60 11.72 0.36 2.56
CA ARG A 60 10.63 1.21 2.09
C ARG A 60 10.09 2.07 3.22
N ALA A 61 9.41 3.16 2.90
CA ALA A 61 8.69 3.95 3.91
C ALA A 61 7.65 3.10 4.68
N THR A 62 7.10 2.10 4.01
CA THR A 62 6.11 1.13 4.51
C THR A 62 6.68 0.12 5.51
N SER A 63 8.02 0.04 5.68
CA SER A 63 8.67 -0.78 6.72
C SER A 63 8.28 -0.43 8.16
N ARG A 64 7.67 0.75 8.38
CA ARG A 64 7.15 1.20 9.68
C ARG A 64 5.94 0.41 10.13
N ALA A 65 5.15 -0.14 9.19
CA ALA A 65 4.02 -1.00 9.52
C ALA A 65 4.52 -2.39 9.92
N LYS A 66 4.06 -2.85 11.09
CA LYS A 66 4.35 -4.20 11.60
C LYS A 66 3.46 -5.25 10.91
N PRO A 67 3.85 -6.53 10.88
CA PRO A 67 3.07 -7.59 10.23
C PRO A 67 1.60 -7.66 10.66
N ASP A 68 1.30 -7.45 11.94
CA ASP A 68 -0.05 -7.40 12.48
C ASP A 68 -0.88 -6.22 11.92
N MET A 69 -0.25 -5.07 11.71
CA MET A 69 -0.88 -3.89 11.12
C MET A 69 -1.26 -4.12 9.66
N TRP A 70 -0.36 -4.75 8.89
CA TRP A 70 -0.63 -5.14 7.50
C TRP A 70 -1.84 -6.06 7.41
N ARG A 71 -1.83 -7.15 8.18
CA ARG A 71 -2.94 -8.11 8.19
C ARG A 71 -4.25 -7.49 8.68
N ARG A 72 -4.21 -6.57 9.65
CA ARG A 72 -5.41 -5.86 10.12
C ARG A 72 -6.06 -5.09 8.97
N ASN A 73 -5.29 -4.31 8.22
CA ASN A 73 -5.80 -3.55 7.09
C ASN A 73 -6.25 -4.47 5.95
N ALA A 74 -5.46 -5.51 5.61
CA ALA A 74 -5.82 -6.49 4.58
C ALA A 74 -7.14 -7.22 4.90
N ARG A 75 -7.39 -7.59 6.16
CA ARG A 75 -8.67 -8.17 6.59
C ARG A 75 -9.83 -7.20 6.46
N ALA A 76 -9.61 -5.92 6.74
CA ALA A 76 -10.65 -4.91 6.61
C ALA A 76 -11.06 -4.71 5.14
N ILE A 77 -10.08 -4.73 4.22
CA ILE A 77 -10.32 -4.65 2.76
C ILE A 77 -10.99 -5.92 2.25
N ALA A 78 -10.45 -7.10 2.59
CA ALA A 78 -11.06 -8.36 2.18
C ALA A 78 -12.49 -8.55 2.73
N GLY A 79 -12.75 -8.05 3.94
CA GLY A 79 -14.06 -8.10 4.57
C GLY A 79 -15.07 -7.07 4.03
N SER A 80 -14.63 -6.03 3.31
CA SER A 80 -15.53 -5.05 2.70
C SER A 80 -16.11 -5.50 1.34
N GLY A 81 -15.63 -6.61 0.79
CA GLY A 81 -16.14 -7.20 -0.46
C GLY A 81 -15.38 -6.79 -1.72
N ASP A 82 -14.38 -5.91 -1.59
CA ASP A 82 -13.52 -5.46 -2.70
C ASP A 82 -12.33 -6.42 -2.84
N ILE A 83 -12.62 -7.65 -3.29
CA ILE A 83 -11.61 -8.66 -3.58
C ILE A 83 -11.43 -8.75 -5.10
N ASP A 84 -10.39 -8.09 -5.59
CA ASP A 84 -9.68 -8.44 -6.84
C ASP A 84 -10.45 -8.22 -8.17
N THR A 85 -10.97 -7.00 -8.40
CA THR A 85 -11.37 -6.53 -9.76
C THR A 85 -10.43 -5.50 -10.33
#